data_AF-A0A519U0H4-F1
#
_entry.id   AF-A0A519U0H4-F1
#
_cell.length_a   1.000
_cell.length_b   1.000
_cell.length_c   1.000
_cell.angle_alpha   90.00
_cell.angle_beta   90.00
_cell.angle_gamma   90.00
#
_symmetry.space_group_name_H-M   'P 1'
#
loop_
_entity.id
_entity.type
_entity.pdbx_description
1 polymer ?
#
loop_
_entity_poly.entity_id
_entity_poly.type
_entity_poly.pdbx_seq_one_letter_code
_entity_poly.pdbx_strand_id
1 'polypeptide(L)'
;MKSKATRRIATKIKDLPEVALNSPLNIEKGLPFPFVYYPNHYGTFISFSALENSERFFCSCAESSVRNCLELKGHINEQGMIKSSWGFHHDFCNYYCGQTTDAVNFDQIFSFKAGLCHQCNNQTPRMRWCHEMYGSNFRQYYGWYIGQTRYGLGFKGKNFLEGKCPPEISGKLIPYAEINALELMDDDVEYIIYQKTMKELDVMVENLARKTFGFRAIGDGWVNETALHGMVCKLFSGREIIRHFRPSFLENLELDIFCPELNLALEYQGQQHFIPIKAWGGQKALDRLKQRDSLKRELCLKHGIYLVEISYQDPLTVDFLKDKLSTFL
;
A
#
# COMPACT_ATOMS: atom_id res chain seq x y z
N MET A 1 41.67 -33.12 3.98
CA MET A 1 40.75 -32.43 3.05
C MET A 1 40.03 -31.33 3.82
N LYS A 2 40.29 -30.06 3.50
CA LYS A 2 39.73 -28.89 4.21
C LYS A 2 38.23 -28.81 3.93
N SER A 3 37.42 -28.74 4.98
CA SER A 3 35.98 -28.50 4.88
C SER A 3 35.74 -27.15 4.20
N LYS A 4 35.05 -27.17 3.06
CA LYS A 4 34.50 -25.95 2.49
C LYS A 4 33.36 -25.52 3.39
N ALA A 5 33.64 -24.60 4.30
CA ALA A 5 32.62 -23.89 5.06
C ALA A 5 31.73 -23.14 4.06
N THR A 6 30.52 -23.65 3.84
CA THR A 6 29.51 -23.01 3.02
C THR A 6 29.14 -21.70 3.72
N ARG A 7 29.53 -20.57 3.14
CA ARG A 7 29.09 -19.24 3.59
C ARG A 7 27.57 -19.26 3.64
N ARG A 8 26.99 -19.10 4.84
CA ARG A 8 25.62 -18.62 5.01
C ARG A 8 25.51 -17.37 4.15
N ILE A 9 24.77 -17.43 3.04
CA ILE A 9 24.20 -16.22 2.46
C ILE A 9 23.14 -15.82 3.48
N ALA A 10 23.54 -15.03 4.47
CA ALA A 10 22.57 -14.23 5.20
C ALA A 10 21.78 -13.50 4.12
N THR A 11 20.47 -13.77 4.02
CA THR A 11 19.56 -12.89 3.33
C THR A 11 19.85 -11.53 3.93
N LYS A 12 20.52 -10.65 3.18
CA LYS A 12 20.61 -9.24 3.56
C LYS A 12 19.16 -8.87 3.81
N ILE A 13 18.83 -8.49 5.04
CA ILE A 13 17.65 -7.67 5.27
C ILE A 13 17.82 -6.56 4.26
N LYS A 14 17.03 -6.61 3.17
CA LYS A 14 17.12 -5.60 2.12
C LYS A 14 16.67 -4.34 2.85
N ASP A 15 17.60 -3.41 3.07
CA ASP A 15 17.27 -2.16 3.76
C ASP A 15 16.05 -1.59 3.05
N LEU A 16 14.92 -1.56 3.77
CA LEU A 16 13.67 -1.07 3.21
C LEU A 16 13.88 0.40 2.83
N PRO A 17 13.32 0.88 1.71
CA PRO A 17 13.38 2.29 1.38
C PRO A 17 12.92 3.15 2.56
N GLU A 18 13.52 4.32 2.71
CA GLU A 18 13.22 5.20 3.84
C GLU A 18 11.75 5.61 3.88
N VAL A 19 11.23 5.81 5.09
CA VAL A 19 9.92 6.43 5.30
C VAL A 19 10.07 7.94 5.04
N ALA A 20 9.15 8.53 4.29
CA ALA A 20 9.17 9.96 4.04
C ALA A 20 8.84 10.72 5.33
N LEU A 21 9.86 11.35 5.89
CA LEU A 21 9.77 12.17 7.10
C LEU A 21 10.27 13.58 6.77
N ASN A 22 9.63 14.60 7.34
CA ASN A 22 10.04 16.01 7.21
C ASN A 22 10.04 16.56 5.77
N SER A 23 9.08 16.13 4.94
CA SER A 23 8.90 16.59 3.55
C SER A 23 10.15 16.42 2.66
N PRO A 24 10.65 15.18 2.46
CA PRO A 24 11.89 14.96 1.71
C PRO A 24 11.69 15.21 0.20
N LEU A 25 12.78 15.62 -0.44
CA LEU A 25 12.94 15.62 -1.89
C LEU A 25 13.63 14.31 -2.31
N ASN A 26 13.11 13.66 -3.35
CA ASN A 26 13.72 12.50 -3.98
C ASN A 26 13.81 12.66 -5.49
N ILE A 27 14.77 11.99 -6.13
CA ILE A 27 14.95 12.01 -7.59
C ILE A 27 14.49 10.67 -8.17
N GLU A 28 13.38 10.70 -8.90
CA GLU A 28 12.72 9.54 -9.49
C GLU A 28 12.73 9.68 -11.02
N LYS A 29 13.86 9.29 -11.64
CA LYS A 29 14.14 9.46 -13.08
C LYS A 29 13.12 8.80 -14.03
N GLY A 30 12.28 7.90 -13.52
CA GLY A 30 11.21 7.28 -14.31
C GLY A 30 10.02 8.20 -14.54
N LEU A 31 9.84 9.25 -13.74
CA LEU A 31 8.70 10.16 -13.87
C LEU A 31 9.00 11.32 -14.82
N PRO A 32 7.99 11.90 -15.50
CA PRO A 32 8.19 13.06 -16.37
C PRO A 32 8.85 14.23 -15.65
N PHE A 33 8.47 14.47 -14.39
CA PHE A 33 9.04 15.48 -13.50
C PHE A 33 9.75 14.73 -12.36
N PRO A 34 11.09 14.55 -12.45
CA PRO A 34 11.80 13.58 -11.62
C PRO A 34 12.06 14.08 -10.20
N PHE A 35 11.90 15.37 -9.90
CA PHE A 35 12.09 15.91 -8.56
C PHE A 35 10.77 15.80 -7.78
N VAL A 36 10.67 14.79 -6.91
CA VAL A 36 9.47 14.40 -6.17
C VAL A 36 9.55 14.92 -4.74
N TYR A 37 8.58 15.76 -4.36
CA TYR A 37 8.45 16.30 -3.02
C TYR A 37 7.33 15.60 -2.26
N TYR A 38 7.72 14.73 -1.34
CA TYR A 38 6.79 14.04 -0.47
C TYR A 38 6.28 15.00 0.61
N PRO A 39 5.03 14.85 1.08
CA PRO A 39 4.54 15.56 2.24
C PRO A 39 5.21 15.03 3.52
N ASN A 40 4.92 15.67 4.65
CA ASN A 40 5.42 15.20 5.95
C ASN A 40 4.80 13.85 6.36
N HIS A 41 5.24 13.29 7.49
CA HIS A 41 4.82 11.98 7.97
C HIS A 41 3.29 11.82 7.98
N TYR A 42 2.79 10.77 7.31
CA TYR A 42 1.35 10.49 7.09
C TYR A 42 0.56 11.54 6.29
N GLY A 43 1.25 12.41 5.55
CA GLY A 43 0.62 13.32 4.60
C GLY A 43 0.06 12.66 3.35
N THR A 44 -0.45 13.47 2.41
CA THR A 44 -1.31 12.97 1.33
C THR A 44 -0.86 13.37 -0.08
N PHE A 45 -0.51 14.63 -0.30
CA PHE A 45 -0.28 15.16 -1.64
C PHE A 45 1.21 15.28 -1.96
N ILE A 46 1.61 14.60 -3.03
CA ILE A 46 2.97 14.64 -3.58
C ILE A 46 2.99 15.70 -4.69
N SER A 47 4.01 16.56 -4.66
CA SER A 47 4.25 17.54 -5.73
C SER A 47 5.55 17.23 -6.48
N PHE A 48 5.66 17.72 -7.70
CA PHE A 48 6.70 17.35 -8.65
C PHE A 48 7.27 18.60 -9.32
N SER A 49 8.54 18.58 -9.71
CA SER A 49 9.14 19.63 -10.53
C SER A 49 10.07 19.06 -11.60
N ALA A 50 10.25 19.81 -12.68
CA ALA A 50 11.12 19.40 -13.79
C ALA A 50 12.61 19.52 -13.42
N LEU A 51 12.95 20.57 -12.66
CA LEU A 51 14.28 20.88 -12.17
C LEU A 51 14.26 21.09 -10.66
N GLU A 52 15.38 20.84 -10.00
CA GLU A 52 15.53 21.17 -8.58
C GLU A 52 15.23 22.64 -8.33
N ASN A 53 14.42 22.94 -7.30
CA ASN A 53 14.05 24.29 -6.91
C ASN A 53 13.29 25.11 -7.98
N SER A 54 12.67 24.43 -8.95
CA SER A 54 11.75 25.05 -9.90
C SER A 54 10.29 25.02 -9.40
N GLU A 55 9.38 25.61 -10.18
CA GLU A 55 7.95 25.58 -9.90
C GLU A 55 7.47 24.14 -9.65
N ARG A 56 6.64 23.99 -8.62
CA ARG A 56 6.11 22.70 -8.20
C ARG A 56 4.69 22.54 -8.70
N PHE A 57 4.42 21.35 -9.21
CA PHE A 57 3.12 20.99 -9.77
C PHE A 57 2.58 19.77 -9.03
N PHE A 58 1.28 19.73 -8.84
CA PHE A 58 0.58 18.49 -8.55
C PHE A 58 0.16 17.82 -9.85
N CYS A 59 -0.02 16.51 -9.83
CA CYS A 59 -0.64 15.84 -10.96
C CYS A 59 -2.12 16.26 -11.04
N SER A 60 -2.63 16.59 -12.23
CA SER A 60 -4.02 17.03 -12.41
C SER A 60 -5.05 16.01 -11.92
N CYS A 61 -4.71 14.71 -11.91
CA CYS A 61 -5.59 13.68 -11.37
C CYS A 61 -5.86 13.82 -9.86
N ALA A 62 -5.07 14.62 -9.14
CA ALA A 62 -5.24 14.88 -7.71
C ALA A 62 -5.99 16.19 -7.42
N GLU A 63 -6.36 16.99 -8.42
CA GLU A 63 -6.92 18.33 -8.21
C GLU A 63 -8.20 18.31 -7.37
N SER A 64 -9.15 17.43 -7.71
CA SER A 64 -10.40 17.29 -6.95
C SER A 64 -10.13 16.90 -5.49
N SER A 65 -9.19 15.97 -5.27
CA SER A 65 -8.76 15.57 -3.94
C SER A 65 -8.12 16.72 -3.16
N VAL A 66 -7.29 17.55 -3.79
CA VAL A 66 -6.69 18.73 -3.15
C VAL A 66 -7.78 19.71 -2.72
N ARG A 67 -8.71 20.06 -3.62
CA ARG A 67 -9.82 20.98 -3.33
C ARG A 67 -10.68 20.45 -2.18
N ASN A 68 -11.07 19.18 -2.24
CA ASN A 68 -11.88 18.55 -1.19
C ASN A 68 -11.14 18.48 0.16
N CYS A 69 -9.82 18.25 0.17
CA CYS A 69 -9.03 18.29 1.39
C CYS A 69 -9.06 19.67 2.04
N LEU A 70 -8.89 20.74 1.25
CA LEU A 70 -8.94 22.10 1.76
C LEU A 70 -10.33 22.45 2.31
N GLU A 71 -11.39 22.01 1.63
CA GLU A 71 -12.78 22.26 2.03
C GLU A 71 -13.15 21.52 3.32
N LEU A 72 -12.84 20.22 3.40
CA LEU A 72 -13.04 19.39 4.61
C LEU A 72 -12.29 19.92 5.83
N LYS A 73 -11.19 20.65 5.61
CA LYS A 73 -10.40 21.30 6.67
C LYS A 73 -10.76 22.77 6.90
N GLY A 74 -11.73 23.32 6.17
CA GLY A 74 -12.17 24.70 6.28
C GLY A 74 -11.13 25.74 5.82
N HIS A 75 -10.13 25.32 5.04
CA HIS A 75 -9.06 26.17 4.50
C HIS A 75 -9.48 26.96 3.25
N ILE A 76 -10.46 26.47 2.50
CA ILE A 76 -11.00 27.15 1.31
C ILE A 76 -12.49 27.46 1.53
N ASN A 77 -12.97 28.58 0.97
CA ASN A 77 -14.39 28.94 0.98
C ASN A 77 -15.06 28.63 -0.37
N GLU A 78 -16.38 28.86 -0.45
CA GLU A 78 -17.19 28.64 -1.65
C GLU A 78 -16.73 29.46 -2.86
N GLN A 79 -16.10 30.62 -2.62
CA GLN A 79 -15.54 31.48 -3.67
C GLN A 79 -14.15 31.02 -4.15
N GLY A 80 -13.63 29.90 -3.63
CA GLY A 80 -12.32 29.37 -4.00
C GLY A 80 -11.14 30.11 -3.37
N MET A 81 -11.39 30.90 -2.32
CA MET A 81 -10.36 31.63 -1.59
C MET A 81 -9.80 30.80 -0.44
N ILE A 82 -8.48 30.63 -0.44
CA ILE A 82 -7.72 30.01 0.64
C ILE A 82 -7.52 31.04 1.73
N LYS A 83 -8.00 30.76 2.95
CA LYS A 83 -7.93 31.69 4.09
C LYS A 83 -6.49 31.91 4.59
N SER A 84 -5.74 30.83 4.74
CA SER A 84 -4.33 30.83 5.12
C SER A 84 -3.69 29.48 4.81
N SER A 85 -2.37 29.46 4.72
CA SER A 85 -1.60 28.26 4.33
C SER A 85 -0.82 27.60 5.49
N TRP A 86 -0.90 28.15 6.71
CA TRP A 86 -0.20 27.60 7.89
C TRP A 86 -0.61 26.16 8.26
N GLY A 87 -1.87 25.78 7.96
CA GLY A 87 -2.40 24.45 8.25
C GLY A 87 -1.98 23.35 7.27
N PHE A 88 -1.18 23.66 6.24
CA PHE A 88 -0.92 22.74 5.13
C PHE A 88 0.13 21.66 5.43
N HIS A 89 0.97 21.88 6.44
CA HIS A 89 2.15 21.05 6.77
C HIS A 89 1.88 19.55 6.96
N HIS A 90 0.63 19.16 7.25
CA HIS A 90 0.26 17.75 7.37
C HIS A 90 0.08 17.08 6.01
N ASP A 91 -0.75 17.64 5.12
CA ASP A 91 -1.14 16.96 3.87
C ASP A 91 -0.25 17.32 2.69
N PHE A 92 0.47 18.43 2.77
CA PHE A 92 1.32 18.95 1.70
C PHE A 92 2.77 19.05 2.18
N CYS A 93 3.72 19.09 1.24
CA CYS A 93 5.11 19.36 1.59
C CYS A 93 5.27 20.77 2.17
N ASN A 94 6.27 20.96 3.04
CA ASN A 94 6.50 22.19 3.80
C ASN A 94 6.58 23.46 2.95
N TYR A 95 6.94 23.35 1.67
CA TYR A 95 6.93 24.46 0.72
C TYR A 95 5.59 25.20 0.68
N TYR A 96 4.46 24.48 0.78
CA TYR A 96 3.14 25.11 0.71
C TYR A 96 2.70 25.73 2.04
N CYS A 97 3.44 25.50 3.14
CA CYS A 97 3.10 26.04 4.44
C CYS A 97 3.54 27.51 4.54
N GLY A 98 2.64 28.41 4.94
CA GLY A 98 2.97 29.82 5.20
C GLY A 98 3.20 30.69 3.95
N GLN A 99 2.88 30.20 2.75
CA GLN A 99 2.94 30.95 1.49
C GLN A 99 2.06 32.21 1.46
N THR A 100 1.00 32.22 2.27
CA THR A 100 0.09 33.37 2.44
C THR A 100 -0.43 33.45 3.87
N THR A 101 -0.53 34.68 4.38
CA THR A 101 -1.22 35.06 5.62
C THR A 101 -2.63 35.59 5.36
N ASP A 102 -2.95 35.94 4.11
CA ASP A 102 -4.21 36.54 3.68
C ASP A 102 -4.99 35.64 2.72
N ALA A 103 -6.24 36.02 2.46
CA ALA A 103 -7.10 35.31 1.52
C ALA A 103 -6.55 35.41 0.09
N VAL A 104 -6.22 34.28 -0.53
CA VAL A 104 -5.74 34.21 -1.92
C VAL A 104 -6.52 33.19 -2.73
N ASN A 105 -6.55 33.35 -4.05
CA ASN A 105 -7.22 32.37 -4.90
C ASN A 105 -6.44 31.04 -4.93
N PHE A 106 -7.17 29.92 -4.96
CA PHE A 106 -6.61 28.58 -5.08
C PHE A 106 -5.54 28.44 -6.17
N ASP A 107 -5.78 28.98 -7.37
CA ASP A 107 -4.88 28.83 -8.52
C ASP A 107 -3.57 29.64 -8.36
N GLN A 108 -3.47 30.51 -7.35
CA GLN A 108 -2.22 31.23 -7.03
C GLN A 108 -1.26 30.39 -6.19
N ILE A 109 -1.77 29.38 -5.47
CA ILE A 109 -0.95 28.49 -4.63
C ILE A 109 -0.69 27.15 -5.33
N PHE A 110 -1.67 26.65 -6.09
CA PHE A 110 -1.65 25.30 -6.61
C PHE A 110 -1.58 25.28 -8.14
N SER A 111 -0.45 24.83 -8.68
CA SER A 111 -0.27 24.54 -10.10
C SER A 111 -0.47 23.05 -10.40
N PHE A 112 -1.13 22.72 -11.52
CA PHE A 112 -1.41 21.34 -11.92
C PHE A 112 -0.91 21.02 -13.33
N LYS A 113 -0.46 19.78 -13.53
CA LYS A 113 -0.09 19.26 -14.85
C LYS A 113 -0.45 17.78 -14.99
N ALA A 114 -0.89 17.39 -16.18
CA ALA A 114 -1.32 16.02 -16.44
C ALA A 114 -0.14 15.03 -16.45
N GLY A 115 -0.40 13.81 -16.00
CA GLY A 115 0.50 12.68 -16.18
C GLY A 115 1.78 12.70 -15.35
N LEU A 116 1.83 13.44 -14.23
CA LEU A 116 3.07 13.56 -13.44
C LEU A 116 3.27 12.46 -12.39
N CYS A 117 2.19 11.97 -11.79
CA CYS A 117 2.31 11.12 -10.60
C CYS A 117 2.64 9.66 -10.92
N HIS A 118 2.99 8.90 -9.88
CA HIS A 118 3.26 7.48 -9.95
C HIS A 118 2.09 6.66 -10.55
N GLN A 119 0.84 7.02 -10.23
CA GLN A 119 -0.34 6.36 -10.78
C GLN A 119 -0.41 6.50 -12.31
N CYS A 120 -0.27 7.72 -12.83
CA CYS A 120 -0.34 7.98 -14.27
C CYS A 120 0.80 7.34 -15.06
N ASN A 121 1.93 7.07 -14.42
CA ASN A 121 3.12 6.49 -15.04
C ASN A 121 3.34 5.02 -14.64
N ASN A 122 2.39 4.40 -13.95
CA ASN A 122 2.46 3.03 -13.45
C ASN A 122 3.77 2.71 -12.71
N GLN A 123 4.17 3.59 -11.79
CA GLN A 123 5.38 3.45 -10.98
C GLN A 123 5.06 3.24 -9.51
N THR A 124 5.99 2.62 -8.79
CA THR A 124 5.95 2.54 -7.33
C THR A 124 6.72 3.74 -6.76
N PRO A 125 6.18 4.48 -5.80
CA PRO A 125 6.93 5.53 -5.09
C PRO A 125 8.24 5.00 -4.53
N ARG A 126 9.33 5.75 -4.71
CA ARG A 126 10.66 5.35 -4.19
C ARG A 126 10.73 5.36 -2.66
N MET A 127 9.92 6.17 -1.99
CA MET A 127 9.85 6.24 -0.53
C MET A 127 8.65 5.49 0.03
N ARG A 128 8.68 5.23 1.34
CA ARG A 128 7.53 4.67 2.07
C ARG A 128 6.74 5.75 2.80
N TRP A 129 5.42 5.63 2.79
CA TRP A 129 4.46 6.44 3.52
C TRP A 129 4.44 6.12 5.02
N CYS A 130 4.68 4.87 5.40
CA CYS A 130 4.72 4.43 6.79
C CYS A 130 5.75 3.32 7.04
N HIS A 131 6.12 3.15 8.31
CA HIS A 131 6.89 1.98 8.77
C HIS A 131 6.07 0.69 8.62
N GLU A 132 6.74 -0.44 8.47
CA GLU A 132 6.12 -1.74 8.22
C GLU A 132 5.23 -2.25 9.35
N MET A 133 5.46 -1.74 10.56
CA MET A 133 4.62 -2.04 11.74
C MET A 133 3.23 -1.38 11.67
N TYR A 134 3.05 -0.36 10.84
CA TYR A 134 1.83 0.46 10.79
C TYR A 134 0.98 0.24 9.53
N GLY A 135 1.43 -0.57 8.57
CA GLY A 135 0.70 -0.75 7.32
C GLY A 135 1.09 -2.00 6.53
N SER A 136 0.13 -2.49 5.75
CA SER A 136 0.36 -3.49 4.71
C SER A 136 1.44 -3.01 3.73
N ASN A 137 2.07 -3.93 2.98
CA ASN A 137 3.06 -3.56 1.96
C ASN A 137 2.49 -2.51 0.98
N PHE A 138 1.26 -2.71 0.49
CA PHE A 138 0.59 -1.72 -0.34
C PHE A 138 0.46 -0.35 0.38
N ARG A 139 -0.01 -0.31 1.62
CA ARG A 139 -0.15 0.94 2.37
C ARG A 139 1.20 1.63 2.62
N GLN A 140 2.27 0.85 2.82
CA GLN A 140 3.61 1.40 3.01
C GLN A 140 4.09 2.18 1.80
N TYR A 141 3.78 1.79 0.56
CA TYR A 141 4.23 2.54 -0.63
C TYR A 141 3.16 3.47 -1.20
N TYR A 142 1.88 3.14 -1.03
CA TYR A 142 0.76 3.83 -1.70
C TYR A 142 -0.13 4.61 -0.73
N GLY A 143 0.25 4.77 0.53
CA GLY A 143 -0.54 5.46 1.55
C GLY A 143 -0.93 6.90 1.17
N TRP A 144 -0.08 7.64 0.46
CA TRP A 144 -0.42 8.95 -0.12
C TRP A 144 -1.62 8.86 -1.07
N TYR A 145 -1.65 7.84 -1.94
CA TYR A 145 -2.73 7.62 -2.90
C TYR A 145 -4.00 7.10 -2.23
N ILE A 146 -3.89 6.32 -1.15
CA ILE A 146 -5.04 5.98 -0.30
C ILE A 146 -5.65 7.26 0.29
N GLY A 147 -4.81 8.20 0.77
CA GLY A 147 -5.25 9.51 1.23
C GLY A 147 -5.93 10.34 0.14
N GLN A 148 -5.32 10.40 -1.05
CA GLN A 148 -5.88 11.13 -2.20
C GLN A 148 -7.22 10.55 -2.64
N THR A 149 -7.37 9.22 -2.68
CA THR A 149 -8.65 8.55 -2.99
C THR A 149 -9.71 8.93 -1.96
N ARG A 150 -9.37 8.94 -0.67
CA ARG A 150 -10.31 9.32 0.40
C ARG A 150 -10.81 10.76 0.25
N TYR A 151 -9.91 11.72 0.05
CA TYR A 151 -10.31 13.10 -0.20
C TYR A 151 -11.05 13.27 -1.54
N GLY A 152 -10.68 12.49 -2.56
CA GLY A 152 -11.39 12.48 -3.85
C GLY A 152 -12.84 12.06 -3.72
N LEU A 153 -13.12 11.11 -2.81
CA LEU A 153 -14.47 10.70 -2.39
C LEU A 153 -15.14 11.69 -1.43
N GLY A 154 -14.51 12.82 -1.11
CA GLY A 154 -15.13 13.91 -0.37
C GLY A 154 -15.35 13.64 1.12
N PHE A 155 -14.54 12.82 1.79
CA PHE A 155 -14.67 12.60 3.24
C PHE A 155 -13.34 12.47 3.99
N LYS A 156 -13.36 12.69 5.31
CA LYS A 156 -12.25 12.43 6.25
C LYS A 156 -12.78 12.21 7.67
N GLY A 157 -12.48 11.05 8.25
CA GLY A 157 -13.05 10.68 9.55
C GLY A 157 -14.56 10.70 9.47
N LYS A 158 -15.21 11.42 10.39
CA LYS A 158 -16.67 11.62 10.39
C LYS A 158 -17.17 12.73 9.45
N ASN A 159 -16.28 13.58 8.94
CA ASN A 159 -16.65 14.73 8.11
C ASN A 159 -16.76 14.30 6.64
N PHE A 160 -17.77 14.80 5.94
CA PHE A 160 -17.94 14.60 4.51
C PHE A 160 -18.53 15.85 3.84
N LEU A 161 -18.31 15.98 2.54
CA LEU A 161 -18.84 17.07 1.72
C LEU A 161 -20.14 16.64 1.04
N GLU A 162 -21.22 17.36 1.31
CA GLU A 162 -22.51 17.11 0.66
C GLU A 162 -22.42 17.32 -0.86
N GLY A 163 -23.11 16.49 -1.64
CA GLY A 163 -23.06 16.52 -3.11
C GLY A 163 -21.76 15.98 -3.74
N LYS A 164 -20.70 15.76 -2.96
CA LYS A 164 -19.43 15.15 -3.42
C LYS A 164 -19.18 13.76 -2.83
N CYS A 165 -19.56 13.55 -1.57
CA CYS A 165 -19.44 12.25 -0.92
C CYS A 165 -20.49 11.26 -1.44
N PRO A 166 -20.11 10.08 -1.93
CA PRO A 166 -21.05 9.07 -2.40
C PRO A 166 -22.06 8.65 -1.33
N PRO A 167 -23.35 8.44 -1.67
CA PRO A 167 -24.38 8.01 -0.72
C PRO A 167 -24.03 6.74 0.06
N GLU A 168 -23.29 5.81 -0.53
CA GLU A 168 -22.88 4.56 0.12
C GLU A 168 -21.87 4.81 1.25
N ILE A 169 -21.14 5.93 1.19
CA ILE A 169 -20.18 6.36 2.21
C ILE A 169 -20.88 7.28 3.20
N SER A 170 -21.57 8.33 2.74
CA SER A 170 -22.26 9.26 3.64
C SER A 170 -23.34 8.56 4.46
N GLY A 171 -24.09 7.61 3.90
CA GLY A 171 -25.07 6.80 4.64
C GLY A 171 -24.47 5.93 5.76
N LYS A 172 -23.17 5.61 5.70
CA LYS A 172 -22.45 4.95 6.81
C LYS A 172 -21.95 5.93 7.88
N LEU A 173 -21.76 7.20 7.50
CA LEU A 173 -21.27 8.27 8.38
C LEU A 173 -22.40 9.02 9.09
N ILE A 174 -23.56 9.19 8.43
CA ILE A 174 -24.75 9.89 8.96
C ILE A 174 -25.26 9.33 10.29
N PRO A 175 -25.35 8.00 10.50
CA PRO A 175 -25.79 7.45 11.78
C PRO A 175 -24.99 8.00 12.96
N TYR A 176 -23.71 8.29 12.77
CA TYR A 176 -22.85 8.85 13.81
C TYR A 176 -23.20 10.30 14.15
N ALA A 177 -23.53 11.12 13.14
CA ALA A 177 -23.91 12.51 13.33
C ALA A 177 -25.28 12.64 14.04
N GLU A 178 -26.21 11.75 13.70
CA GLU A 178 -27.55 11.72 14.28
C GLU A 178 -27.57 11.11 15.70
N ILE A 179 -26.82 10.02 15.93
CA ILE A 179 -26.69 9.39 17.25
C ILE A 179 -26.07 10.33 18.28
N ASN A 180 -24.99 11.04 17.90
CA ASN A 180 -24.31 11.98 18.78
C ASN A 180 -25.22 13.16 19.15
N ALA A 181 -26.04 13.63 18.20
CA ALA A 181 -27.01 14.72 18.43
C ALA A 181 -28.17 14.34 19.38
N LEU A 182 -28.42 13.05 19.61
CA LEU A 182 -29.50 12.57 20.46
C LEU A 182 -29.04 12.24 21.89
N GLU A 183 -27.73 12.21 22.19
CA GLU A 183 -27.16 11.79 23.50
C GLU A 183 -27.67 10.41 23.98
N LEU A 184 -28.14 9.55 23.06
CA LEU A 184 -28.83 8.30 23.40
C LEU A 184 -27.90 7.10 23.57
N MET A 185 -26.59 7.26 23.35
CA MET A 185 -25.66 6.14 23.30
C MET A 185 -24.52 6.25 24.32
N ASP A 186 -24.20 5.10 24.90
CA ASP A 186 -23.02 4.90 25.73
C ASP A 186 -21.74 5.12 24.88
N ASP A 187 -20.81 5.92 25.41
CA ASP A 187 -19.58 6.35 24.73
C ASP A 187 -18.76 5.15 24.18
N ASP A 188 -18.74 4.01 24.89
CA ASP A 188 -18.02 2.82 24.45
C ASP A 188 -18.67 2.19 23.22
N VAL A 189 -20.00 2.20 23.16
CA VAL A 189 -20.76 1.66 22.01
C VAL A 189 -20.57 2.55 20.79
N GLU A 190 -20.60 3.88 20.96
CA GLU A 190 -20.33 4.84 19.89
C GLU A 190 -18.93 4.62 19.29
N TYR A 191 -17.91 4.48 20.14
CA TYR A 191 -16.54 4.25 19.71
C TYR A 191 -16.38 2.92 18.94
N ILE A 192 -16.99 1.83 19.41
CA ILE A 192 -16.93 0.53 18.73
C ILE A 192 -17.55 0.60 17.33
N ILE A 193 -18.69 1.27 17.19
CA ILE A 193 -19.36 1.45 15.89
C ILE A 193 -18.49 2.28 14.96
N TYR A 194 -17.94 3.41 15.45
CA TYR A 194 -17.02 4.24 14.69
C TYR A 194 -15.83 3.43 14.16
N GLN A 195 -15.16 2.66 15.02
CA GLN A 195 -14.01 1.85 14.63
C GLN A 195 -14.37 0.83 13.56
N LYS A 196 -15.54 0.18 13.68
CA LYS A 196 -16.01 -0.78 12.68
C LYS A 196 -16.30 -0.10 11.34
N THR A 197 -17.03 1.01 11.35
CA THR A 197 -17.36 1.79 10.15
C THR A 197 -16.11 2.31 9.46
N MET A 198 -15.19 2.91 10.21
CA MET A 198 -13.93 3.42 9.66
C MET A 198 -13.07 2.30 9.07
N LYS A 199 -13.03 1.13 9.69
CA LYS A 199 -12.33 -0.03 9.14
C LYS A 199 -12.93 -0.49 7.81
N GLU A 200 -14.26 -0.55 7.69
CA GLU A 200 -14.94 -0.89 6.43
C GLU A 200 -14.62 0.12 5.32
N LEU A 201 -14.69 1.42 5.64
CA LEU A 201 -14.38 2.51 4.71
C LEU A 201 -12.89 2.50 4.32
N ASP A 202 -11.98 2.23 5.25
CA ASP A 202 -10.56 2.14 4.98
C ASP A 202 -10.22 1.02 4.00
N VAL A 203 -10.87 -0.15 4.14
CA VAL A 203 -10.71 -1.27 3.20
C VAL A 203 -11.27 -0.88 1.81
N MET A 204 -12.44 -0.24 1.76
CA MET A 204 -13.03 0.24 0.51
C MET A 204 -12.10 1.22 -0.21
N VAL A 205 -11.61 2.25 0.48
CA VAL A 205 -10.71 3.27 -0.07
C VAL A 205 -9.40 2.64 -0.54
N GLU A 206 -8.82 1.74 0.26
CA GLU A 206 -7.58 1.06 -0.10
C GLU A 206 -7.79 0.16 -1.34
N ASN A 207 -8.95 -0.48 -1.50
CA ASN A 207 -9.29 -1.27 -2.69
C ASN A 207 -9.48 -0.41 -3.93
N LEU A 208 -10.08 0.77 -3.81
CA LEU A 208 -10.16 1.74 -4.90
C LEU A 208 -8.78 2.20 -5.34
N ALA A 209 -7.90 2.55 -4.38
CA ALA A 209 -6.51 2.89 -4.67
C ALA A 209 -5.73 1.72 -5.29
N ARG A 210 -5.94 0.48 -4.83
CA ARG A 210 -5.34 -0.71 -5.44
C ARG A 210 -5.73 -0.83 -6.91
N LYS A 211 -7.03 -0.71 -7.20
CA LYS A 211 -7.56 -0.83 -8.56
C LYS A 211 -6.95 0.19 -9.52
N THR A 212 -6.71 1.43 -9.08
CA THR A 212 -6.12 2.46 -9.96
C THR A 212 -4.67 2.17 -10.35
N PHE A 213 -3.95 1.40 -9.54
CA PHE A 213 -2.60 0.92 -9.84
C PHE A 213 -2.58 -0.51 -10.40
N GLY A 214 -3.73 -1.08 -10.75
CA GLY A 214 -3.82 -2.45 -11.27
C GLY A 214 -3.56 -3.56 -10.24
N PHE A 215 -3.59 -3.22 -8.95
CA PHE A 215 -3.57 -4.19 -7.86
C PHE A 215 -4.96 -4.76 -7.63
N ARG A 216 -5.00 -5.97 -7.08
CA ARG A 216 -6.24 -6.66 -6.69
C ARG A 216 -6.79 -6.13 -5.39
N ALA A 217 -8.10 -6.28 -5.20
CA ALA A 217 -8.74 -5.85 -3.96
C ALA A 217 -8.34 -6.78 -2.80
N ILE A 218 -8.24 -6.20 -1.61
CA ILE A 218 -8.22 -6.92 -0.34
C ILE A 218 -9.48 -7.79 -0.29
N GLY A 219 -9.29 -9.09 -0.07
CA GLY A 219 -10.40 -10.03 0.00
C GLY A 219 -10.75 -10.70 -1.33
N ASP A 220 -10.11 -10.34 -2.45
CA ASP A 220 -10.15 -11.11 -3.71
C ASP A 220 -9.35 -12.41 -3.57
N GLY A 221 -9.83 -13.29 -2.68
CA GLY A 221 -9.22 -14.57 -2.29
C GLY A 221 -9.28 -15.67 -3.36
N TRP A 222 -9.48 -15.32 -4.63
CA TRP A 222 -9.56 -16.28 -5.74
C TRP A 222 -8.22 -16.58 -6.43
N VAL A 223 -7.10 -16.16 -5.82
CA VAL A 223 -5.78 -16.62 -6.24
C VAL A 223 -4.93 -16.91 -5.03
N ASN A 224 -4.81 -18.20 -4.75
CA ASN A 224 -3.89 -18.74 -3.76
C ASN A 224 -2.65 -19.27 -4.49
N GLU A 225 -2.77 -20.33 -5.28
CA GLU A 225 -1.58 -20.94 -5.93
C GLU A 225 -1.67 -20.95 -7.45
N THR A 226 -2.88 -21.06 -8.00
CA THR A 226 -3.10 -21.28 -9.44
C THR A 226 -2.64 -20.11 -10.31
N ALA A 227 -2.88 -18.86 -9.91
CA ALA A 227 -2.41 -17.73 -10.73
C ALA A 227 -0.93 -17.40 -10.48
N LEU A 228 -0.40 -17.63 -9.26
CA LEU A 228 1.04 -17.57 -9.04
C LEU A 228 1.74 -18.57 -9.98
N HIS A 229 1.25 -19.80 -10.04
CA HIS A 229 1.73 -20.82 -10.98
C HIS A 229 1.66 -20.35 -12.44
N GLY A 230 0.51 -19.81 -12.88
CA GLY A 230 0.36 -19.31 -14.25
C GLY A 230 1.36 -18.19 -14.61
N MET A 231 1.69 -17.32 -13.65
CA MET A 231 2.69 -16.26 -13.84
C MET A 231 4.11 -16.82 -13.85
N VAL A 232 4.42 -17.77 -12.97
CA VAL A 232 5.72 -18.46 -12.92
C VAL A 232 5.96 -19.23 -14.22
N CYS A 233 4.97 -19.95 -14.76
CA CYS A 233 5.08 -20.62 -16.06
C CYS A 233 5.40 -19.66 -17.20
N LYS A 234 4.85 -18.44 -17.19
CA LYS A 234 5.16 -17.41 -18.20
C LYS A 234 6.58 -16.87 -18.04
N LEU A 235 7.02 -16.65 -16.80
CA LEU A 235 8.35 -16.11 -16.51
C LEU A 235 9.47 -17.09 -16.82
N PHE A 236 9.26 -18.38 -16.57
CA PHE A 236 10.21 -19.45 -16.85
C PHE A 236 9.78 -20.30 -18.05
N SER A 237 9.29 -19.65 -19.11
CA SER A 237 8.83 -20.35 -20.31
C SER A 237 9.92 -21.27 -20.86
N GLY A 238 9.61 -22.55 -21.04
CA GLY A 238 10.55 -23.57 -21.52
C GLY A 238 11.25 -24.37 -20.42
N ARG A 239 11.03 -24.05 -19.14
CA ARG A 239 11.48 -24.86 -18.00
C ARG A 239 10.34 -25.70 -17.42
N GLU A 240 10.70 -26.80 -16.77
CA GLU A 240 9.72 -27.61 -16.02
C GLU A 240 9.26 -26.88 -14.74
N ILE A 241 7.94 -26.76 -14.57
CA ILE A 241 7.30 -26.18 -13.38
C ILE A 241 6.30 -27.21 -12.83
N ILE A 242 6.56 -27.70 -11.62
CA ILE A 242 5.78 -28.73 -10.93
C ILE A 242 4.91 -28.06 -9.87
N ARG A 243 3.63 -28.42 -9.81
CA ARG A 243 2.71 -28.00 -8.73
C ARG A 243 2.59 -29.06 -7.65
N HIS A 244 2.28 -28.63 -6.42
CA HIS A 244 1.98 -29.53 -5.30
C HIS A 244 3.07 -30.59 -5.11
N PHE A 245 4.34 -30.15 -5.17
CA PHE A 245 5.49 -31.02 -5.14
C PHE A 245 5.71 -31.57 -3.72
N ARG A 246 5.65 -32.90 -3.57
CA ARG A 246 5.79 -33.61 -2.29
C ARG A 246 6.95 -34.61 -2.32
N PRO A 247 8.20 -34.14 -2.29
CA PRO A 247 9.33 -35.06 -2.27
C PRO A 247 9.43 -35.76 -0.92
N SER A 248 10.00 -36.96 -0.90
CA SER A 248 10.13 -37.79 0.31
C SER A 248 10.88 -37.09 1.45
N PHE A 249 11.83 -36.21 1.14
CA PHE A 249 12.60 -35.47 2.13
C PHE A 249 11.81 -34.35 2.84
N LEU A 250 10.62 -33.99 2.35
CA LEU A 250 9.77 -32.94 2.94
C LEU A 250 8.83 -33.46 4.03
N GLU A 251 8.99 -34.71 4.48
CA GLU A 251 8.28 -35.26 5.65
C GLU A 251 6.75 -35.08 5.59
N ASN A 252 6.15 -35.39 4.42
CA ASN A 252 4.72 -35.21 4.11
C ASN A 252 4.23 -33.75 3.99
N LEU A 253 5.15 -32.79 3.93
CA LEU A 253 4.85 -31.41 3.53
C LEU A 253 4.87 -31.28 2.00
N GLU A 254 4.27 -30.20 1.52
CA GLU A 254 4.11 -29.89 0.10
C GLU A 254 4.78 -28.56 -0.21
N LEU A 255 5.33 -28.43 -1.42
CA LEU A 255 5.70 -27.17 -2.05
C LEU A 255 4.66 -26.78 -3.10
N ASP A 256 4.12 -25.57 -3.03
CA ASP A 256 3.06 -25.15 -3.97
C ASP A 256 3.55 -25.20 -5.43
N ILE A 257 4.75 -24.69 -5.68
CA ILE A 257 5.41 -24.66 -6.98
C ILE A 257 6.89 -25.01 -6.85
N PHE A 258 7.42 -25.85 -7.72
CA PHE A 258 8.83 -26.23 -7.77
C PHE A 258 9.37 -26.24 -9.21
N CYS A 259 10.54 -25.64 -9.42
CA CYS A 259 11.30 -25.68 -10.66
C CYS A 259 12.59 -26.48 -10.41
N PRO A 260 12.68 -27.75 -10.88
CA PRO A 260 13.82 -28.63 -10.61
C PRO A 260 15.14 -28.07 -11.14
N GLU A 261 15.13 -27.51 -12.36
CA GLU A 261 16.33 -26.99 -13.02
C GLU A 261 17.04 -25.89 -12.22
N LEU A 262 16.27 -25.10 -11.46
CA LEU A 262 16.78 -24.01 -10.64
C LEU A 262 16.93 -24.36 -9.16
N ASN A 263 16.50 -25.56 -8.76
CA ASN A 263 16.23 -25.89 -7.36
C ASN A 263 15.43 -24.78 -6.66
N LEU A 264 14.41 -24.24 -7.33
CA LEU A 264 13.63 -23.10 -6.86
C LEU A 264 12.23 -23.57 -6.48
N ALA A 265 11.81 -23.27 -5.26
CA ALA A 265 10.46 -23.47 -4.77
C ALA A 265 9.77 -22.12 -4.51
N LEU A 266 8.48 -22.03 -4.82
CA LEU A 266 7.65 -20.88 -4.44
C LEU A 266 6.47 -21.35 -3.60
N GLU A 267 6.17 -20.58 -2.55
CA GLU A 267 5.07 -20.82 -1.62
C GLU A 267 4.20 -19.57 -1.52
N TYR A 268 2.89 -19.72 -1.66
CA TYR A 268 1.94 -18.65 -1.44
C TYR A 268 1.41 -18.67 -0.01
N GLN A 269 1.68 -17.59 0.71
CA GLN A 269 1.34 -17.44 2.12
C GLN A 269 0.05 -16.62 2.24
N GLY A 270 -1.08 -17.32 2.30
CA GLY A 270 -2.41 -16.74 2.49
C GLY A 270 -2.59 -15.97 3.81
N GLN A 271 -3.70 -15.25 3.96
CA GLN A 271 -4.00 -14.44 5.17
C GLN A 271 -3.97 -15.26 6.48
N GLN A 272 -4.30 -16.55 6.41
CA GLN A 272 -4.26 -17.47 7.53
C GLN A 272 -2.88 -17.70 8.14
N HIS A 273 -1.79 -17.36 7.43
CA HIS A 273 -0.42 -17.44 7.96
C HIS A 273 -0.09 -16.29 8.93
N PHE A 274 -0.94 -15.26 8.98
CA PHE A 274 -0.66 -14.03 9.71
C PHE A 274 -1.71 -13.71 10.78
N ILE A 275 -2.98 -14.09 10.55
CA ILE A 275 -4.09 -13.74 11.43
C ILE A 275 -4.81 -15.00 11.90
N PRO A 276 -5.10 -15.15 13.20
CA PRO A 276 -5.86 -16.28 13.69
C PRO A 276 -7.31 -16.20 13.20
N ILE A 277 -7.72 -17.18 12.40
CA ILE A 277 -9.10 -17.30 11.89
C ILE A 277 -9.86 -18.23 12.83
N LYS A 278 -10.85 -17.70 13.58
CA LYS A 278 -11.64 -18.49 14.56
C LYS A 278 -12.28 -19.73 13.94
N ALA A 279 -12.79 -19.62 12.72
CA ALA A 279 -13.39 -20.74 11.98
C ALA A 279 -12.42 -21.90 11.71
N TRP A 280 -11.10 -21.67 11.78
CA TRP A 280 -10.06 -22.65 11.48
C TRP A 280 -9.19 -23.00 12.70
N GLY A 281 -9.70 -22.81 13.92
CA GLY A 281 -9.01 -23.18 15.16
C GLY A 281 -8.22 -22.05 15.81
N GLY A 282 -8.34 -20.82 15.30
CA GLY A 282 -7.80 -19.60 15.93
C GLY A 282 -6.28 -19.65 16.13
N GLN A 283 -5.82 -19.17 17.28
CA GLN A 283 -4.39 -19.02 17.57
C GLN A 283 -3.61 -20.34 17.50
N LYS A 284 -4.18 -21.44 18.03
CA LYS A 284 -3.54 -22.76 18.00
C LYS A 284 -3.32 -23.32 16.60
N ALA A 285 -4.14 -22.91 15.63
CA ALA A 285 -3.96 -23.30 14.24
C ALA A 285 -2.88 -22.46 13.55
N LEU A 286 -2.86 -21.15 13.82
CA LEU A 286 -1.80 -20.25 13.37
C LEU A 286 -0.42 -20.69 13.85
N ASP A 287 -0.28 -21.07 15.12
CA ASP A 287 1.02 -21.49 15.69
C ASP A 287 1.53 -22.79 15.04
N ARG A 288 0.63 -23.75 14.78
CA ARG A 288 0.97 -25.00 14.05
C ARG A 288 1.35 -24.75 12.60
N LEU A 289 0.69 -23.80 11.95
CA LEU A 289 1.02 -23.41 10.58
C LEU A 289 2.43 -22.80 10.51
N LYS A 290 2.75 -21.87 11.43
CA LYS A 290 4.10 -21.29 11.55
C LYS A 290 5.19 -22.34 11.80
N GLN A 291 4.91 -23.36 12.63
CA GLN A 291 5.84 -24.47 12.85
C GLN A 291 6.10 -25.26 11.56
N ARG A 292 5.05 -25.55 10.78
CA ARG A 292 5.18 -26.24 9.48
C ARG A 292 5.97 -25.40 8.48
N ASP A 293 5.71 -24.10 8.40
CA ASP A 293 6.45 -23.20 7.50
C ASP A 293 7.94 -23.12 7.90
N SER A 294 8.25 -23.10 9.20
CA SER A 294 9.64 -23.17 9.68
C SER A 294 10.32 -24.47 9.25
N LEU A 295 9.64 -25.61 9.43
CA LEU A 295 10.17 -26.92 9.03
C LEU A 295 10.38 -27.00 7.51
N LYS A 296 9.46 -26.47 6.69
CA LYS A 296 9.65 -26.38 5.22
C LYS A 296 10.93 -25.63 4.87
N ARG A 297 11.16 -24.46 5.48
CA ARG A 297 12.37 -23.65 5.25
C ARG A 297 13.64 -24.43 5.56
N GLU A 298 13.67 -25.12 6.70
CA GLU A 298 14.81 -25.93 7.13
C GLU A 298 15.09 -27.10 6.17
N LEU A 299 14.04 -27.84 5.79
CA LEU A 299 14.17 -28.98 4.88
C LEU A 299 14.60 -28.55 3.47
N CYS A 300 14.07 -27.45 2.94
CA CYS A 300 14.50 -26.89 1.65
C CYS A 300 15.97 -26.49 1.70
N LEU A 301 16.39 -25.76 2.75
CA LEU A 301 17.77 -25.33 2.91
C LEU A 301 18.74 -26.52 2.97
N LYS A 302 18.39 -27.58 3.72
CA LYS A 302 19.20 -28.80 3.85
C LYS A 302 19.42 -29.50 2.50
N HIS A 303 18.47 -29.39 1.58
CA HIS A 303 18.53 -30.02 0.25
C HIS A 303 18.97 -29.05 -0.86
N GLY A 304 19.43 -27.84 -0.51
CA GLY A 304 19.91 -26.86 -1.49
C GLY A 304 18.80 -26.24 -2.34
N ILE A 305 17.56 -26.25 -1.86
CA ILE A 305 16.41 -25.65 -2.53
C ILE A 305 16.23 -24.20 -2.06
N TYR A 306 16.16 -23.29 -3.01
CA TYR A 306 15.82 -21.89 -2.80
C TYR A 306 14.31 -21.76 -2.61
N LEU A 307 13.86 -21.46 -1.39
CA LEU A 307 12.44 -21.25 -1.10
C LEU A 307 12.10 -19.77 -1.12
N VAL A 308 11.20 -19.37 -2.02
CA VAL A 308 10.68 -17.99 -2.14
C VAL A 308 9.23 -17.95 -1.68
N GLU A 309 8.99 -17.22 -0.59
CA GLU A 309 7.64 -17.06 -0.05
C GLU A 309 7.00 -15.77 -0.58
N ILE A 310 5.80 -15.91 -1.13
CA ILE A 310 4.98 -14.82 -1.67
C ILE A 310 3.79 -14.61 -0.75
N SER A 311 3.72 -13.45 -0.11
CA SER A 311 2.63 -13.12 0.81
C SER A 311 1.35 -12.78 0.06
N TYR A 312 0.19 -13.06 0.64
CA TYR A 312 -1.10 -12.54 0.16
C TYR A 312 -1.17 -11.00 0.11
N GLN A 313 -0.24 -10.31 0.77
CA GLN A 313 -0.09 -8.85 0.73
C GLN A 313 0.85 -8.37 -0.38
N ASP A 314 1.61 -9.27 -1.00
CA ASP A 314 2.52 -8.92 -2.09
C ASP A 314 1.74 -8.55 -3.36
N PRO A 315 2.24 -7.61 -4.18
CA PRO A 315 1.73 -7.40 -5.53
C PRO A 315 1.91 -8.68 -6.34
N LEU A 316 0.86 -9.48 -6.57
CA LEU A 316 0.90 -10.58 -7.53
C LEU A 316 0.86 -10.04 -8.98
N THR A 317 1.86 -9.23 -9.35
CA THR A 317 2.07 -8.70 -10.71
C THR A 317 3.31 -9.32 -11.34
N VAL A 318 3.36 -9.33 -12.68
CA VAL A 318 4.49 -9.93 -13.41
C VAL A 318 5.79 -9.20 -13.09
N ASP A 319 5.76 -7.87 -12.99
CA ASP A 319 6.94 -7.06 -12.71
C ASP A 319 7.46 -7.25 -11.28
N PHE A 320 6.56 -7.39 -10.29
CA PHE A 320 6.97 -7.75 -8.93
C PHE A 320 7.66 -9.12 -8.90
N LEU A 321 7.08 -10.12 -9.57
CA LEU A 321 7.69 -11.45 -9.64
C LEU A 321 9.02 -11.42 -10.39
N LYS A 322 9.16 -10.60 -11.45
CA LYS A 322 10.44 -10.40 -12.13
C LYS A 322 11.50 -9.80 -11.22
N ASP A 323 11.16 -8.77 -10.45
CA ASP A 323 12.11 -8.18 -9.51
C ASP A 323 12.50 -9.18 -8.41
N LYS A 324 11.51 -9.84 -7.81
CA LYS A 324 11.70 -10.80 -6.71
C LYS A 324 12.45 -12.07 -7.14
N LEU A 325 12.31 -12.49 -8.40
CA LEU A 325 12.97 -13.67 -8.99
C LEU A 325 14.13 -13.31 -9.93
N SER A 326 14.60 -12.06 -9.93
CA SER A 326 15.62 -11.55 -10.86
C SER A 326 16.93 -12.34 -10.88
N THR A 327 17.29 -13.00 -9.78
CA THR A 327 18.48 -13.86 -9.70
C THR A 327 18.33 -15.19 -10.47
N PHE A 328 17.11 -15.58 -10.83
CA PHE A 328 16.78 -16.88 -11.44
C PHE A 328 16.31 -16.77 -12.90
N LEU A 329 15.95 -15.55 -13.32
CA LEU A 329 15.61 -15.19 -14.70
C LEU A 329 16.90 -14.91 -15.46
#